data_AF-A0A963JE97-F1
#
_entry.id   AF-A0A963JE97-F1
#
_cell.length_a   1.000
_cell.length_b   1.000
_cell.length_c   1.000
_cell.angle_alpha   90.00
_cell.angle_beta   90.00
_cell.angle_gamma   90.00
#
_symmetry.space_group_name_H-M   'P 1'
#
loop_
_entity.id
_entity.type
_entity.pdbx_description
1 polymer ?
#
loop_
_entity_poly.entity_id
_entity_poly.type
_entity_poly.pdbx_seq_one_letter_code
_entity_poly.pdbx_strand_id
1 'polypeptide(L)'
;GRPQEAERAQAQRLLQGIAGTRGFYEQLALEELGQRVTLPPAPAPLTDEERAAAKANLGLNRGLYAILMGLRSEGVREWNYTTNLHDNGGMSDRALLAAADFACQQQVWDRCINTSERTRSLIDMQQRFPMPFQSAVVERAQAIGLDPAYVYGLIRQESRFIMDARSHVGASGLMQVMPATARWTAKKIGLTDFRPEQLSQRDTNIAIGTAYLKLALDDFAGSMPLAAAAYNAGPGRPRSWRNGAVLDAAIWAENVPFAETRDYVKKVLANTTNYAALITGQPQSLKSRLGTVGPRNAAEPEVNKDLP
;
A
#
# COMPACT_ATOMS: atom_id res chain seq x y z
N GLY A 1 37.79 2.84 -5.78
CA GLY A 1 38.34 1.86 -6.73
C GLY A 1 37.20 1.23 -7.51
N ARG A 2 37.44 0.74 -8.74
CA ARG A 2 36.42 -0.06 -9.45
C ARG A 2 36.30 -1.43 -8.75
N PRO A 3 35.09 -1.96 -8.53
CA PRO A 3 34.92 -3.24 -7.85
C PRO A 3 35.55 -4.37 -8.65
N GLN A 4 36.26 -5.25 -7.95
CA GLN A 4 36.90 -6.45 -8.47
C GLN A 4 35.84 -7.48 -8.90
N GLU A 5 36.23 -8.45 -9.72
CA GLU A 5 35.31 -9.48 -10.23
C GLU A 5 34.67 -10.32 -9.10
N ALA A 6 35.46 -10.66 -8.07
CA ALA A 6 34.95 -11.36 -6.89
C ALA A 6 33.87 -10.56 -6.14
N GLU A 7 34.06 -9.25 -6.00
CA GLU A 7 33.09 -8.36 -5.34
C GLU A 7 31.80 -8.23 -6.15
N ARG A 8 31.90 -8.17 -7.49
CA ARG A 8 30.74 -8.18 -8.39
C ARG A 8 29.96 -9.49 -8.29
N ALA A 9 30.66 -10.62 -8.28
CA ALA A 9 30.02 -11.94 -8.12
C ALA A 9 29.34 -12.08 -6.76
N GLN A 10 29.95 -11.55 -5.69
CA GLN A 10 29.34 -11.52 -4.37
C GLN A 10 28.09 -10.64 -4.35
N ALA A 11 28.15 -9.43 -4.91
CA ALA A 11 27.00 -8.53 -5.00
C ALA A 11 25.84 -9.18 -5.76
N GLN A 12 26.12 -9.83 -6.89
CA GLN A 12 25.10 -10.53 -7.67
C GLN A 12 24.42 -11.65 -6.88
N ARG A 13 25.17 -12.46 -6.11
CA ARG A 13 24.60 -13.50 -5.23
C ARG A 13 23.71 -12.90 -4.14
N LEU A 14 24.12 -11.79 -3.52
CA LEU A 14 23.32 -11.11 -2.49
C LEU A 14 22.02 -10.56 -3.08
N LEU A 15 22.08 -9.93 -4.26
CA LEU A 15 20.90 -9.44 -4.97
C LEU A 15 19.95 -10.59 -5.33
N GLN A 16 20.48 -11.68 -5.89
CA GLN A 16 19.70 -12.87 -6.23
C GLN A 16 19.01 -13.50 -5.01
N GLY A 17 19.65 -13.45 -3.85
CA GLY A 17 19.10 -13.99 -2.60
C GLY A 17 17.85 -13.27 -2.09
N ILE A 18 17.67 -11.99 -2.45
CA ILE A 18 16.51 -11.19 -2.00
C ILE A 18 15.58 -10.78 -3.14
N ALA A 19 15.99 -10.90 -4.40
CA ALA A 19 15.22 -10.45 -5.56
C ALA A 19 13.80 -11.04 -5.57
N GLY A 20 12.79 -10.17 -5.64
CA GLY A 20 11.39 -10.58 -5.63
C GLY A 20 10.43 -9.40 -5.66
N THR A 21 9.13 -9.66 -5.80
CA THR A 21 8.11 -8.61 -5.92
C THR A 21 7.45 -8.23 -4.59
N ARG A 22 7.85 -8.89 -3.49
CA ARG A 22 7.17 -8.85 -2.19
C ARG A 22 7.37 -7.54 -1.44
N GLY A 23 8.52 -6.90 -1.58
CA GLY A 23 8.89 -5.73 -0.80
C GLY A 23 9.80 -4.78 -1.55
N PHE A 24 10.15 -3.68 -0.89
CA PHE A 24 10.86 -2.56 -1.50
C PHE A 24 12.27 -2.95 -1.97
N TYR A 25 13.07 -3.58 -1.12
CA TYR A 25 14.45 -3.97 -1.49
C TYR A 25 14.47 -5.16 -2.43
N GLU A 26 13.52 -6.07 -2.30
CA GLU A 26 13.36 -7.21 -3.20
C GLU A 26 13.10 -6.72 -4.64
N GLN A 27 12.25 -5.68 -4.79
CA GLN A 27 11.99 -5.05 -6.09
C GLN A 27 13.22 -4.29 -6.62
N LEU A 28 13.93 -3.55 -5.76
CA LEU A 28 15.17 -2.89 -6.17
C LEU A 28 16.24 -3.91 -6.61
N ALA A 29 16.37 -5.02 -5.89
CA ALA A 29 17.32 -6.08 -6.22
C ALA A 29 16.99 -6.77 -7.54
N LEU A 30 15.70 -6.97 -7.86
CA LEU A 30 15.29 -7.39 -9.21
C LEU A 30 15.78 -6.42 -10.27
N GLU A 31 15.63 -5.12 -10.05
CA GLU A 31 16.05 -4.11 -11.02
C GLU A 31 17.58 -3.98 -11.14
N GLU A 32 18.35 -4.19 -10.07
CA GLU A 32 19.81 -4.30 -10.16
C GLU A 32 20.25 -5.51 -10.99
N LEU A 33 19.46 -6.58 -11.02
CA LEU A 33 19.70 -7.76 -11.85
C LEU A 33 19.16 -7.59 -13.29
N GLY A 34 18.73 -6.39 -13.68
CA GLY A 34 18.23 -6.08 -15.02
C GLY A 34 16.80 -6.58 -15.29
N GLN A 35 16.08 -7.00 -14.25
CA GLN A 35 14.68 -7.44 -14.35
C GLN A 35 13.73 -6.29 -14.01
N ARG A 36 12.45 -6.46 -14.33
CA ARG A 36 11.38 -5.52 -13.97
C ARG A 36 10.36 -6.21 -13.08
N VAL A 37 9.58 -5.43 -12.34
CA VAL A 37 8.51 -5.96 -11.50
C VAL A 37 7.37 -6.41 -12.40
N THR A 38 7.10 -7.71 -12.44
CA THR A 38 6.01 -8.33 -13.20
C THR A 38 5.09 -9.12 -12.28
N LEU A 39 3.89 -9.44 -12.78
CA LEU A 39 2.99 -10.34 -12.06
C LEU A 39 3.52 -11.79 -12.19
N PRO A 40 3.64 -12.53 -11.09
CA PRO A 40 3.86 -13.98 -11.18
C PRO A 40 2.65 -14.66 -11.85
N PRO A 41 2.84 -15.87 -12.42
CA PRO A 41 1.73 -16.68 -12.92
C PRO A 41 0.66 -16.87 -11.83
N ALA A 42 -0.61 -16.71 -12.21
CA ALA A 42 -1.72 -16.96 -11.30
C ALA A 42 -1.75 -18.45 -10.90
N PRO A 43 -2.13 -18.78 -9.65
CA PRO A 43 -2.33 -20.17 -9.25
C PRO A 43 -3.49 -20.79 -10.01
N ALA A 44 -3.56 -22.12 -10.01
CA ALA A 44 -4.72 -22.84 -10.53
C ALA A 44 -6.00 -22.36 -9.82
N PRO A 45 -7.13 -22.18 -10.54
CA PRO A 45 -8.40 -21.78 -9.94
C PRO A 45 -8.79 -22.69 -8.77
N LEU A 46 -9.47 -22.12 -7.77
CA LEU A 46 -10.07 -22.91 -6.68
C LEU A 46 -11.25 -23.72 -7.21
N THR A 47 -11.32 -24.98 -6.78
CA THR A 47 -12.47 -25.86 -7.05
C THR A 47 -13.66 -25.46 -6.18
N ASP A 48 -14.86 -25.89 -6.58
CA ASP A 48 -16.07 -25.64 -5.78
C ASP A 48 -15.99 -26.33 -4.41
N GLU A 49 -15.33 -27.49 -4.32
CA GLU A 49 -15.09 -28.20 -3.06
C GLU A 49 -14.19 -27.40 -2.11
N GLU A 50 -13.09 -26.82 -2.62
CA GLU A 50 -12.18 -26.01 -1.80
C GLU A 50 -12.90 -24.75 -1.26
N ARG A 51 -13.70 -24.09 -2.10
CA ARG A 51 -14.52 -22.94 -1.68
C ARG A 51 -15.56 -23.34 -0.65
N ALA A 52 -16.24 -24.48 -0.88
CA ALA A 52 -17.23 -25.01 0.05
C ALA A 52 -16.60 -25.36 1.41
N ALA A 53 -15.41 -25.97 1.41
CA ALA A 53 -14.68 -26.29 2.63
C ALA A 53 -14.30 -25.03 3.44
N ALA A 54 -13.80 -23.98 2.78
CA ALA A 54 -13.52 -22.70 3.44
C ALA A 54 -14.78 -22.06 4.02
N LYS A 55 -15.89 -22.08 3.26
CA LYS A 55 -17.19 -21.55 3.70
C LYS A 55 -17.80 -22.36 4.84
N ALA A 56 -17.54 -23.66 4.93
CA ALA A 56 -18.02 -24.52 6.00
C ALA A 56 -17.13 -24.52 7.25
N ASN A 57 -15.93 -23.94 7.18
CA ASN A 57 -14.99 -23.95 8.30
C ASN A 57 -15.51 -23.11 9.47
N LEU A 58 -15.74 -23.76 10.62
CA LEU A 58 -16.34 -23.13 11.80
C LEU A 58 -15.48 -21.99 12.37
N GLY A 59 -14.15 -22.12 12.35
CA GLY A 59 -13.23 -21.10 12.86
C GLY A 59 -13.22 -19.85 11.98
N LEU A 60 -13.19 -20.01 10.66
CA LEU A 60 -13.28 -18.90 9.71
C LEU A 60 -14.60 -18.16 9.85
N ASN A 61 -15.71 -18.90 9.96
CA ASN A 61 -17.03 -18.30 10.19
C ASN A 61 -17.12 -17.55 11.52
N ARG A 62 -16.62 -18.12 12.63
CA ARG A 62 -16.59 -17.42 13.92
C ARG A 62 -15.79 -16.12 13.84
N GLY A 63 -14.60 -16.15 13.24
CA GLY A 63 -13.76 -14.97 13.06
C GLY A 63 -14.46 -13.91 12.20
N LEU A 64 -15.07 -14.32 11.09
CA LEU A 64 -15.84 -13.44 10.21
C LEU A 64 -17.03 -12.80 10.94
N TYR A 65 -17.87 -13.59 11.61
CA TYR A 65 -19.04 -13.07 12.34
C TYR A 65 -18.63 -12.07 13.41
N ALA A 66 -17.58 -12.35 14.19
CA ALA A 66 -17.08 -11.41 15.19
C ALA A 66 -16.63 -10.09 14.53
N ILE A 67 -15.91 -10.15 13.41
CA ILE A 67 -15.51 -8.95 12.65
C ILE A 67 -16.73 -8.13 12.21
N LEU A 68 -17.74 -8.78 11.62
CA LEU A 68 -18.92 -8.12 11.08
C LEU A 68 -19.82 -7.51 12.15
N MET A 69 -19.78 -8.03 13.38
CA MET A 69 -20.50 -7.48 14.54
C MET A 69 -19.72 -6.41 15.31
N GLY A 70 -18.55 -5.99 14.81
CA GLY A 70 -17.73 -4.94 15.44
C GLY A 70 -16.70 -5.45 16.45
N LEU A 71 -16.65 -6.75 16.74
CA LEU A 71 -15.62 -7.41 17.57
C LEU A 71 -14.39 -7.75 16.71
N ARG A 72 -13.87 -6.76 15.99
CA ARG A 72 -12.83 -6.97 14.97
C ARG A 72 -11.55 -7.54 15.55
N SER A 73 -11.11 -7.08 16.72
CA SER A 73 -9.89 -7.58 17.36
C SER A 73 -10.00 -9.08 17.70
N GLU A 74 -11.14 -9.50 18.26
CA GLU A 74 -11.46 -10.88 18.60
C GLU A 74 -11.55 -11.72 17.32
N GLY A 75 -12.32 -11.26 16.33
CA GLY A 75 -12.50 -11.99 15.09
C GLY A 75 -11.22 -12.13 14.27
N VAL A 76 -10.32 -11.14 14.29
CA VAL A 76 -8.98 -11.26 13.70
C VAL A 76 -8.14 -12.31 14.43
N ARG A 77 -8.20 -12.37 15.77
CA ARG A 77 -7.51 -13.42 16.54
C ARG A 77 -8.05 -14.81 16.22
N GLU A 78 -9.36 -14.98 16.18
CA GLU A 78 -10.02 -16.25 15.81
C GLU A 78 -9.67 -16.69 14.38
N TRP A 79 -9.70 -15.76 13.43
CA TRP A 79 -9.30 -16.02 12.05
C TRP A 79 -7.85 -16.49 11.97
N ASN A 80 -6.94 -15.74 12.60
CA ASN A 80 -5.51 -16.07 12.60
C ASN A 80 -5.21 -17.39 13.31
N TYR A 81 -5.88 -17.68 14.42
CA TYR A 81 -5.75 -18.97 15.08
C TYR A 81 -6.17 -20.09 14.13
N THR A 82 -7.33 -19.93 13.47
CA THR A 82 -7.86 -20.90 12.52
C THR A 82 -6.91 -21.16 11.35
N THR A 83 -6.35 -20.12 10.75
CA THR A 83 -5.47 -20.27 9.58
C THR A 83 -4.06 -20.73 9.94
N ASN A 84 -3.59 -20.46 11.16
CA ASN A 84 -2.16 -20.55 11.49
C ASN A 84 -1.81 -21.63 12.51
N LEU A 85 -2.71 -21.90 13.46
CA LEU A 85 -2.40 -22.62 14.70
C LEU A 85 -3.41 -23.72 15.06
N HIS A 86 -4.58 -23.76 14.43
CA HIS A 86 -5.59 -24.78 14.72
C HIS A 86 -5.10 -26.19 14.38
N ASP A 87 -4.45 -26.32 13.21
CA ASP A 87 -3.78 -27.53 12.77
C ASP A 87 -2.26 -27.40 12.94
N ASN A 88 -1.59 -28.53 13.18
CA ASN A 88 -0.13 -28.58 13.21
C ASN A 88 0.45 -28.13 11.85
N GLY A 89 1.15 -27.00 11.85
CA GLY A 89 1.72 -26.39 10.63
C GLY A 89 0.79 -25.38 9.93
N GLY A 90 -0.43 -25.18 10.42
CA GLY A 90 -1.43 -24.29 9.83
C GLY A 90 -2.06 -24.85 8.54
N MET A 91 -2.94 -24.05 7.94
CA MET A 91 -3.60 -24.41 6.68
C MET A 91 -2.58 -24.56 5.54
N SER A 92 -2.84 -25.51 4.63
CA SER A 92 -2.08 -25.67 3.38
C SER A 92 -2.26 -24.46 2.46
N ASP A 93 -1.37 -24.28 1.48
CA ASP A 93 -1.48 -23.17 0.53
C ASP A 93 -2.83 -23.15 -0.22
N ARG A 94 -3.41 -24.31 -0.56
CA ARG A 94 -4.73 -24.40 -1.19
C ARG A 94 -5.85 -23.98 -0.25
N ALA A 95 -5.80 -24.44 1.01
CA ALA A 95 -6.76 -24.03 2.02
C ALA A 95 -6.64 -22.54 2.36
N LEU A 96 -5.42 -21.98 2.40
CA LEU A 96 -5.18 -20.55 2.58
C LEU A 96 -5.70 -19.73 1.41
N LEU A 97 -5.50 -20.16 0.16
CA LEU A 97 -6.10 -19.51 -1.01
C LEU A 97 -7.63 -19.48 -0.92
N ALA A 98 -8.25 -20.59 -0.51
CA ALA A 98 -9.70 -20.69 -0.36
C ALA A 98 -10.22 -19.83 0.81
N ALA A 99 -9.50 -19.80 1.93
CA ALA A 99 -9.83 -18.94 3.06
C ALA A 99 -9.67 -17.45 2.72
N ALA A 100 -8.62 -17.09 1.97
CA ALA A 100 -8.42 -15.75 1.45
C ALA A 100 -9.56 -15.36 0.50
N ASP A 101 -9.89 -16.21 -0.49
CA ASP A 101 -11.02 -16.03 -1.42
C ASP A 101 -12.34 -15.79 -0.66
N PHE A 102 -12.60 -16.59 0.37
CA PHE A 102 -13.77 -16.40 1.23
C PHE A 102 -13.78 -15.02 1.89
N ALA A 103 -12.66 -14.57 2.49
CA ALA A 103 -12.57 -13.22 3.06
C ALA A 103 -12.72 -12.12 2.00
N CYS A 104 -12.18 -12.30 0.79
CA CYS A 104 -12.31 -11.33 -0.30
C CYS A 104 -13.79 -11.20 -0.73
N GLN A 105 -14.51 -12.31 -0.88
CA GLN A 105 -15.94 -12.32 -1.22
C GLN A 105 -16.80 -11.64 -0.14
N GLN A 106 -16.41 -11.78 1.12
CA GLN A 106 -17.08 -11.13 2.25
C GLN A 106 -16.60 -9.69 2.49
N GLN A 107 -15.75 -9.15 1.60
CA GLN A 107 -15.19 -7.80 1.67
C GLN A 107 -14.41 -7.52 2.97
N VAL A 108 -13.89 -8.56 3.61
CA VAL A 108 -12.97 -8.44 4.75
C VAL A 108 -11.54 -8.44 4.21
N TRP A 109 -11.20 -7.33 3.55
CA TRP A 109 -9.99 -7.18 2.74
C TRP A 109 -8.69 -7.39 3.51
N ASP A 110 -8.63 -6.97 4.76
CA ASP A 110 -7.45 -7.18 5.59
C ASP A 110 -7.20 -8.67 5.88
N ARG A 111 -8.26 -9.47 6.03
CA ARG A 111 -8.15 -10.94 6.16
C ARG A 111 -7.84 -11.61 4.83
N CYS A 112 -8.43 -11.15 3.73
CA CYS A 112 -8.11 -11.57 2.35
C CYS A 112 -6.60 -11.42 2.08
N ILE A 113 -6.06 -10.21 2.27
CA ILE A 113 -4.64 -9.90 2.06
C ILE A 113 -3.77 -10.72 3.01
N ASN A 114 -4.06 -10.69 4.32
CA ASN A 114 -3.23 -11.35 5.31
C ASN A 114 -3.15 -12.87 5.10
N THR A 115 -4.27 -13.50 4.74
CA THR A 115 -4.32 -14.96 4.50
C THR A 115 -3.59 -15.31 3.20
N SER A 116 -3.76 -14.52 2.14
CA SER A 116 -3.08 -14.74 0.86
C SER A 116 -1.57 -14.49 0.94
N GLU A 117 -1.11 -13.56 1.78
CA GLU A 117 0.34 -13.34 2.02
C GLU A 117 1.02 -14.54 2.71
N ARG A 118 0.27 -15.42 3.35
CA ARG A 118 0.80 -16.60 4.06
C ARG A 118 1.06 -17.79 3.15
N THR A 119 0.50 -17.81 1.94
CA THR A 119 0.82 -18.85 0.97
C THR A 119 2.31 -18.81 0.63
N ARG A 120 2.92 -19.99 0.52
CA ARG A 120 4.37 -20.14 0.33
C ARG A 120 4.73 -20.11 -1.15
N SER A 121 4.06 -20.93 -1.95
CA SER A 121 4.31 -21.10 -3.39
C SER A 121 3.19 -20.54 -4.25
N LEU A 122 1.96 -20.45 -3.75
CA LEU A 122 0.81 -20.01 -4.55
C LEU A 122 0.56 -18.51 -4.41
N ILE A 123 1.07 -17.70 -5.34
CA ILE A 123 0.95 -16.24 -5.28
C ILE A 123 -0.22 -15.75 -6.13
N ASP A 124 -1.36 -15.47 -5.49
CA ASP A 124 -2.48 -14.79 -6.14
C ASP A 124 -2.37 -13.27 -5.93
N MET A 125 -1.99 -12.55 -6.99
CA MET A 125 -1.84 -11.09 -6.92
C MET A 125 -3.16 -10.35 -6.75
N GLN A 126 -4.28 -10.91 -7.22
CA GLN A 126 -5.59 -10.28 -7.06
C GLN A 126 -6.05 -10.33 -5.60
N GLN A 127 -5.69 -11.40 -4.87
CA GLN A 127 -5.95 -11.50 -3.43
C GLN A 127 -4.96 -10.68 -2.57
N ARG A 128 -3.67 -10.62 -2.93
CA ARG A 128 -2.65 -9.86 -2.17
C ARG A 128 -2.74 -8.35 -2.37
N PHE A 129 -3.23 -7.92 -3.53
CA PHE A 129 -3.41 -6.53 -3.94
C PHE A 129 -4.83 -6.31 -4.48
N PRO A 130 -5.87 -6.50 -3.66
CA PRO A 130 -7.25 -6.30 -4.11
C PRO A 130 -7.49 -4.82 -4.43
N MET A 131 -8.44 -4.57 -5.31
CA MET A 131 -8.86 -3.23 -5.73
C MET A 131 -10.36 -3.01 -5.43
N PRO A 132 -10.79 -2.99 -4.16
CA PRO A 132 -12.18 -2.64 -3.85
C PRO A 132 -12.49 -1.23 -4.33
N PHE A 133 -13.75 -1.01 -4.72
CA PHE A 133 -14.24 0.28 -5.23
C PHE A 133 -13.48 0.78 -6.47
N GLN A 134 -13.01 -0.15 -7.31
CA GLN A 134 -12.18 0.14 -8.49
C GLN A 134 -12.70 1.27 -9.37
N SER A 135 -13.97 1.22 -9.75
CA SER A 135 -14.57 2.28 -10.58
C SER A 135 -14.41 3.66 -9.93
N ALA A 136 -14.84 3.80 -8.67
CA ALA A 136 -14.80 5.07 -7.94
C ALA A 136 -13.37 5.60 -7.71
N VAL A 137 -12.42 4.72 -7.37
CA VAL A 137 -11.02 5.10 -7.12
C VAL A 137 -10.32 5.49 -8.42
N VAL A 138 -10.46 4.66 -9.47
CA VAL A 138 -9.78 4.88 -10.76
C VAL A 138 -10.32 6.11 -11.45
N GLU A 139 -11.65 6.25 -11.56
CA GLU A 139 -12.28 7.41 -12.20
C GLU A 139 -11.85 8.71 -11.52
N ARG A 140 -11.90 8.77 -10.19
CA ARG A 140 -11.50 9.96 -9.45
C ARG A 140 -10.03 10.27 -9.60
N ALA A 141 -9.16 9.27 -9.47
CA ALA A 141 -7.72 9.46 -9.59
C ALA A 141 -7.35 10.01 -10.98
N GLN A 142 -7.93 9.42 -12.04
CA GLN A 142 -7.74 9.87 -13.41
C GLN A 142 -8.26 11.29 -13.64
N ALA A 143 -9.45 11.62 -13.10
CA ALA A 143 -10.05 12.95 -13.26
C ALA A 143 -9.17 14.08 -12.69
N ILE A 144 -8.33 13.79 -11.70
CA ILE A 144 -7.38 14.75 -11.13
C ILE A 144 -5.93 14.51 -11.58
N GLY A 145 -5.67 13.65 -12.56
CA GLY A 145 -4.32 13.37 -13.04
C GLY A 145 -3.41 12.69 -12.01
N LEU A 146 -3.96 11.86 -11.14
CA LEU A 146 -3.25 11.07 -10.14
C LEU A 146 -3.19 9.61 -10.58
N ASP A 147 -2.03 8.96 -10.44
CA ASP A 147 -1.86 7.54 -10.77
C ASP A 147 -2.73 6.67 -9.85
N PRO A 148 -3.72 5.90 -10.37
CA PRO A 148 -4.55 5.02 -9.55
C PRO A 148 -3.74 4.00 -8.76
N ALA A 149 -2.61 3.53 -9.29
CA ALA A 149 -1.74 2.60 -8.58
C ALA A 149 -1.13 3.22 -7.31
N TYR A 150 -0.84 4.53 -7.34
CA TYR A 150 -0.31 5.25 -6.18
C TYR A 150 -1.37 5.42 -5.09
N VAL A 151 -2.62 5.69 -5.49
CA VAL A 151 -3.78 5.73 -4.58
C VAL A 151 -3.98 4.38 -3.89
N TYR A 152 -4.01 3.29 -4.66
CA TYR A 152 -4.14 1.94 -4.10
C TYR A 152 -2.96 1.54 -3.21
N GLY A 153 -1.74 1.89 -3.62
CA GLY A 153 -0.53 1.65 -2.84
C GLY A 153 -0.56 2.32 -1.47
N LEU A 154 -1.12 3.54 -1.42
CA LEU A 154 -1.35 4.30 -0.20
C LEU A 154 -2.48 3.71 0.66
N ILE A 155 -3.68 3.48 0.10
CA ILE A 155 -4.82 2.91 0.85
C ILE A 155 -4.44 1.57 1.49
N ARG A 156 -3.73 0.71 0.75
CA ARG A 156 -3.26 -0.57 1.25
C ARG A 156 -2.39 -0.39 2.51
N GLN A 157 -1.53 0.62 2.52
CA GLN A 157 -0.65 0.89 3.65
C GLN A 157 -1.38 1.55 4.82
N GLU A 158 -2.33 2.44 4.54
CA GLU A 158 -3.08 3.19 5.56
C GLU A 158 -4.09 2.33 6.32
N SER A 159 -4.93 1.56 5.60
CA SER A 159 -6.07 0.88 6.22
C SER A 159 -6.17 -0.60 5.89
N ARG A 160 -5.35 -1.11 4.95
CA ARG A 160 -5.59 -2.44 4.34
C ARG A 160 -7.03 -2.58 3.83
N PHE A 161 -7.61 -1.47 3.35
CA PHE A 161 -8.98 -1.36 2.85
C PHE A 161 -10.09 -1.54 3.91
N ILE A 162 -9.77 -1.36 5.19
CA ILE A 162 -10.77 -1.34 6.26
C ILE A 162 -11.47 0.03 6.25
N MET A 163 -12.75 0.05 5.85
CA MET A 163 -13.56 1.28 5.77
C MET A 163 -13.66 2.01 7.10
N ASP A 164 -13.89 1.29 8.20
CA ASP A 164 -14.12 1.87 9.52
C ASP A 164 -12.84 2.03 10.33
N ALA A 165 -11.68 2.04 9.67
CA ALA A 165 -10.39 2.18 10.34
C ALA A 165 -10.29 3.55 11.03
N ARG A 166 -9.92 3.54 12.31
CA ARG A 166 -9.64 4.75 13.09
C ARG A 166 -8.33 4.59 13.85
N SER A 167 -7.40 5.53 13.67
CA SER A 167 -6.16 5.53 14.42
C SER A 167 -6.35 6.10 15.83
N HIS A 168 -5.41 5.78 16.72
CA HIS A 168 -5.37 6.31 18.09
C HIS A 168 -5.32 7.86 18.14
N VAL A 169 -4.76 8.49 17.11
CA VAL A 169 -4.65 9.95 17.00
C VAL A 169 -5.79 10.59 16.19
N GLY A 170 -6.74 9.79 15.72
CA GLY A 170 -7.98 10.27 15.11
C GLY A 170 -8.03 10.29 13.58
N ALA A 171 -7.04 9.72 12.89
CA ALA A 171 -7.11 9.48 11.45
C ALA A 171 -8.26 8.51 11.12
N SER A 172 -8.97 8.72 10.02
CA SER A 172 -10.22 7.99 9.74
C SER A 172 -10.32 7.49 8.30
N GLY A 173 -10.94 6.33 8.13
CA GLY A 173 -11.36 5.75 6.87
C GLY A 173 -10.24 5.08 6.06
N LEU A 174 -10.54 4.77 4.79
CA LEU A 174 -9.65 4.06 3.86
C LEU A 174 -8.27 4.70 3.72
N MET A 175 -8.24 6.03 3.62
CA MET A 175 -7.02 6.80 3.41
C MET A 175 -6.47 7.43 4.69
N GLN A 176 -7.02 7.06 5.87
CA GLN A 176 -6.57 7.56 7.18
C GLN A 176 -6.33 9.07 7.22
N VAL A 177 -7.31 9.86 6.77
CA VAL A 177 -7.17 11.32 6.74
C VAL A 177 -7.44 11.90 8.14
N MET A 178 -6.58 12.81 8.59
CA MET A 178 -6.76 13.55 9.83
C MET A 178 -7.92 14.57 9.71
N PRO A 179 -8.73 14.80 10.75
CA PRO A 179 -9.85 15.75 10.69
C PRO A 179 -9.46 17.18 10.29
N ALA A 180 -8.29 17.65 10.73
CA ALA A 180 -7.79 18.99 10.37
C ALA A 180 -7.44 19.08 8.88
N THR A 181 -6.69 18.10 8.38
CA THR A 181 -6.36 17.93 6.95
C THR A 181 -7.62 17.83 6.11
N ALA A 182 -8.61 17.05 6.55
CA ALA A 182 -9.86 16.89 5.84
C ALA A 182 -10.64 18.19 5.70
N ARG A 183 -10.76 18.98 6.77
CA ARG A 183 -11.41 20.31 6.72
C ARG A 183 -10.71 21.25 5.75
N TRP A 184 -9.38 21.28 5.80
CA TRP A 184 -8.58 22.12 4.92
C TRP A 184 -8.74 21.69 3.45
N THR A 185 -8.61 20.39 3.16
CA THR A 185 -8.75 19.85 1.81
C THR A 185 -10.16 20.06 1.27
N ALA A 186 -11.19 19.80 2.07
CA ALA A 186 -12.58 20.03 1.70
C ALA A 186 -12.81 21.47 1.23
N LYS A 187 -12.30 22.46 1.98
CA LYS A 187 -12.35 23.87 1.58
C LYS A 187 -11.62 24.12 0.25
N LYS A 188 -10.45 23.51 0.05
CA LYS A 188 -9.66 23.67 -1.19
C LYS A 188 -10.35 23.08 -2.42
N ILE A 189 -11.13 22.00 -2.27
CA ILE A 189 -11.86 21.37 -3.37
C ILE A 189 -13.33 21.80 -3.47
N GLY A 190 -13.75 22.81 -2.70
CA GLY A 190 -15.12 23.37 -2.78
C GLY A 190 -16.20 22.56 -2.07
N LEU A 191 -15.85 21.62 -1.19
CA LEU A 191 -16.81 20.91 -0.32
C LEU A 191 -17.11 21.76 0.92
N THR A 192 -18.01 22.74 0.77
CA THR A 192 -18.29 23.76 1.80
C THR A 192 -19.06 23.25 3.02
N ASP A 193 -19.89 22.21 2.87
CA ASP A 193 -20.70 21.63 3.95
C ASP A 193 -20.06 20.39 4.60
N PHE A 194 -18.75 20.22 4.41
CA PHE A 194 -18.02 19.07 4.94
C PHE A 194 -17.98 19.08 6.47
N ARG A 195 -18.29 17.92 7.06
CA ARG A 195 -18.13 17.66 8.50
C ARG A 195 -17.20 16.48 8.73
N PRO A 196 -16.29 16.52 9.73
CA PRO A 196 -15.33 15.44 9.99
C PRO A 196 -15.94 14.04 10.12
N GLU A 197 -17.18 13.94 10.62
CA GLU A 197 -17.90 12.67 10.77
C GLU A 197 -18.18 12.01 9.42
N GLN A 198 -18.20 12.77 8.32
CA GLN A 198 -18.35 12.23 6.97
C GLN A 198 -17.09 11.50 6.48
N LEU A 199 -15.95 11.54 7.19
CA LEU A 199 -14.77 10.75 6.83
C LEU A 199 -14.96 9.24 6.96
N SER A 200 -15.99 8.77 7.67
CA SER A 200 -16.40 7.36 7.65
C SER A 200 -17.16 6.99 6.38
N GLN A 201 -17.67 7.96 5.63
CA GLN A 201 -18.36 7.72 4.36
C GLN A 201 -17.33 7.49 3.25
N ARG A 202 -17.50 6.38 2.52
CA ARG A 202 -16.56 5.92 1.49
C ARG A 202 -16.21 7.01 0.48
N ASP A 203 -17.21 7.59 -0.18
CA ASP A 203 -16.96 8.49 -1.30
C ASP A 203 -16.33 9.80 -0.84
N THR A 204 -16.71 10.30 0.35
CA THR A 204 -16.08 11.47 0.99
C THR A 204 -14.64 11.19 1.39
N ASN A 205 -14.35 10.03 1.99
CA ASN A 205 -13.00 9.65 2.38
C ASN A 205 -12.07 9.56 1.16
N ILE A 206 -12.51 8.87 0.10
CA ILE A 206 -11.76 8.76 -1.15
C ILE A 206 -11.58 10.15 -1.77
N ALA A 207 -12.64 10.96 -1.85
CA ALA A 207 -12.57 12.32 -2.40
C ALA A 207 -11.51 13.18 -1.73
N ILE A 208 -11.58 13.28 -0.41
CA ILE A 208 -10.66 14.09 0.39
C ILE A 208 -9.24 13.50 0.35
N GLY A 209 -9.11 12.19 0.53
CA GLY A 209 -7.81 11.53 0.58
C GLY A 209 -7.05 11.63 -0.75
N THR A 210 -7.71 11.41 -1.89
CA THR A 210 -7.06 11.56 -3.21
C THR A 210 -6.75 13.01 -3.53
N ALA A 211 -7.61 13.96 -3.15
CA ALA A 211 -7.36 15.37 -3.34
C ALA A 211 -6.14 15.83 -2.53
N TYR A 212 -6.06 15.42 -1.26
CA TYR A 212 -4.90 15.73 -0.41
C TYR A 212 -3.61 15.10 -0.95
N LEU A 213 -3.67 13.84 -1.39
CA LEU A 213 -2.52 13.17 -2.01
C LEU A 213 -2.04 13.90 -3.28
N LYS A 214 -2.97 14.36 -4.13
CA LYS A 214 -2.63 15.13 -5.34
C LYS A 214 -1.99 16.48 -4.98
N LEU A 215 -2.55 17.20 -4.01
CA LEU A 215 -1.99 18.47 -3.54
C LEU A 215 -0.57 18.28 -2.98
N ALA A 216 -0.33 17.22 -2.22
CA ALA A 216 1.01 16.87 -1.75
C ALA A 216 1.94 16.52 -2.92
N LEU A 217 1.49 15.70 -3.88
CA LEU A 217 2.28 15.32 -5.05
C LEU A 217 2.72 16.54 -5.87
N ASP A 218 1.81 17.50 -6.06
CA ASP A 218 2.10 18.75 -6.78
C ASP A 218 3.08 19.64 -6.01
N ASP A 219 2.92 19.76 -4.69
CA ASP A 219 3.84 20.52 -3.83
C ASP A 219 5.29 20.00 -3.89
N PHE A 220 5.45 18.71 -4.18
CA PHE A 220 6.74 18.04 -4.36
C PHE A 220 7.09 17.76 -5.82
N ALA A 221 6.50 18.50 -6.77
CA ALA A 221 6.82 18.44 -8.20
C ALA A 221 6.77 17.02 -8.80
N GLY A 222 5.83 16.19 -8.34
CA GLY A 222 5.68 14.80 -8.80
C GLY A 222 6.54 13.77 -8.08
N SER A 223 7.35 14.15 -7.08
CA SER A 223 8.14 13.21 -6.29
C SER A 223 7.26 12.38 -5.36
N MET A 224 6.93 11.15 -5.79
CA MET A 224 6.13 10.20 -5.01
C MET A 224 6.72 9.88 -3.62
N PRO A 225 8.06 9.74 -3.44
CA PRO A 225 8.63 9.49 -2.11
C PRO A 225 8.42 10.65 -1.13
N LEU A 226 8.62 11.89 -1.60
CA LEU A 226 8.39 13.08 -0.79
C LEU A 226 6.91 13.28 -0.47
N ALA A 227 6.03 13.06 -1.45
CA ALA A 227 4.59 13.15 -1.26
C ALA A 227 4.06 12.08 -0.28
N ALA A 228 4.58 10.85 -0.34
CA ALA A 228 4.23 9.80 0.62
C ALA A 228 4.70 10.15 2.05
N ALA A 229 5.92 10.68 2.18
CA ALA A 229 6.42 11.16 3.47
C ALA A 229 5.58 12.34 4.00
N ALA A 230 5.14 13.24 3.12
CA ALA A 230 4.30 14.39 3.49
C ALA A 230 2.90 13.95 3.93
N TYR A 231 2.35 12.93 3.28
CA TYR A 231 1.06 12.37 3.64
C TYR A 231 1.09 11.81 5.07
N ASN A 232 2.13 11.06 5.42
CA ASN A 232 2.26 10.41 6.73
C ASN A 232 2.75 11.36 7.84
N ALA A 233 3.71 12.25 7.53
CA ALA A 233 4.40 13.06 8.53
C ALA A 233 4.13 14.56 8.43
N GLY A 234 3.24 14.99 7.54
CA GLY A 234 3.01 16.40 7.21
C GLY A 234 4.13 16.98 6.33
N PRO A 235 3.83 17.96 5.46
CA PRO A 235 4.72 18.38 4.38
C PRO A 235 5.95 19.17 4.85
N GLY A 236 5.89 19.81 6.02
CA GLY A 236 7.04 20.54 6.59
C GLY A 236 8.28 19.65 6.80
N ARG A 237 8.08 18.38 7.14
CA ARG A 237 9.15 17.43 7.41
C ARG A 237 9.93 17.02 6.16
N PRO A 238 9.34 16.44 5.10
CA PRO A 238 10.06 16.13 3.87
C PRO A 238 10.63 17.37 3.17
N ARG A 239 10.04 18.57 3.33
CA ARG A 239 10.67 19.84 2.90
C ARG A 239 12.02 20.08 3.60
N SER A 240 12.13 19.74 4.88
CA SER A 240 13.38 19.82 5.62
C SER A 240 14.33 18.66 5.28
N TRP A 241 13.82 17.43 5.19
CA TRP A 241 14.62 16.22 5.00
C TRP A 241 15.21 16.07 3.60
N ARG A 242 14.71 16.81 2.61
CA ARG A 242 15.28 16.81 1.25
C ARG A 242 16.49 17.73 1.07
N ASN A 243 16.82 18.57 2.06
CA ASN A 243 17.95 19.48 1.97
C ASN A 243 19.29 18.72 2.08
N GLY A 244 20.32 19.19 1.38
CA GLY A 244 21.64 18.54 1.33
C GLY A 244 22.03 18.15 -0.09
N ALA A 245 22.69 16.99 -0.24
CA ALA A 245 23.05 16.45 -1.54
C ALA A 245 21.82 15.89 -2.28
N VAL A 246 21.90 15.83 -3.61
CA VAL A 246 20.95 15.06 -4.42
C VAL A 246 21.28 13.57 -4.24
N LEU A 247 20.29 12.79 -3.84
CA LEU A 247 20.40 11.36 -3.55
C LEU A 247 19.46 10.56 -4.45
N ASP A 248 19.81 9.31 -4.72
CA ASP A 248 18.81 8.31 -5.13
C ASP A 248 17.70 8.25 -4.08
N ALA A 249 16.43 8.24 -4.50
CA ALA A 249 15.34 8.34 -3.55
C ALA A 249 15.19 7.11 -2.64
N ALA A 250 15.74 5.94 -3.01
CA ALA A 250 15.84 4.80 -2.09
C ALA A 250 16.82 5.09 -0.94
N ILE A 251 17.96 5.73 -1.23
CA ILE A 251 18.92 6.17 -0.21
C ILE A 251 18.26 7.22 0.68
N TRP A 252 17.59 8.22 0.09
CA TRP A 252 16.86 9.23 0.86
C TRP A 252 15.80 8.60 1.76
N ALA A 253 14.97 7.69 1.22
CA ALA A 253 13.91 7.02 1.97
C ALA A 253 14.50 6.28 3.19
N GLU A 254 15.65 5.62 3.04
CA GLU A 254 16.31 4.91 4.15
C GLU A 254 16.89 5.83 5.23
N ASN A 255 17.11 7.10 4.90
CA ASN A 255 17.61 8.11 5.83
C ASN A 255 16.51 9.03 6.37
N VAL A 256 15.23 8.79 6.05
CA VAL A 256 14.10 9.48 6.68
C VAL A 256 14.18 9.27 8.20
N PRO A 257 14.27 10.32 9.03
CA PRO A 257 14.55 10.17 10.46
C PRO A 257 13.47 9.40 11.23
N PHE A 258 12.22 9.54 10.82
CA PHE A 258 11.09 8.88 11.50
C PHE A 258 10.97 7.45 11.00
N ALA A 259 11.14 6.48 11.89
CA ALA A 259 11.10 5.06 11.53
C ALA A 259 9.77 4.65 10.89
N GLU A 260 8.65 5.14 11.44
CA GLU A 260 7.33 4.93 10.86
C GLU A 260 7.23 5.46 9.43
N THR A 261 7.63 6.71 9.20
CA THR A 261 7.57 7.34 7.87
C THR A 261 8.54 6.69 6.88
N ARG A 262 9.73 6.30 7.34
CA ARG A 262 10.71 5.56 6.53
C ARG A 262 10.12 4.25 6.00
N ASP A 263 9.51 3.47 6.88
CA ASP A 263 8.86 2.21 6.48
C ASP A 263 7.61 2.46 5.63
N TYR A 264 6.85 3.51 5.94
CA TYR A 264 5.68 3.91 5.19
C TYR A 264 6.01 4.22 3.73
N VAL A 265 7.00 5.08 3.47
CA VAL A 265 7.42 5.45 2.10
C VAL A 265 7.82 4.21 1.32
N LYS A 266 8.67 3.34 1.89
CA LYS A 266 9.11 2.10 1.23
C LYS A 266 7.92 1.20 0.87
N LYS A 267 6.97 1.01 1.80
CA LYS A 267 5.79 0.15 1.58
C LYS A 267 4.83 0.75 0.55
N VAL A 268 4.52 2.05 0.61
CA VAL A 268 3.63 2.71 -0.35
C VAL A 268 4.18 2.59 -1.76
N LEU A 269 5.47 2.86 -1.96
CA LEU A 269 6.08 2.83 -3.29
C LEU A 269 6.19 1.39 -3.82
N ALA A 270 6.56 0.41 -2.99
CA ALA A 270 6.55 -1.00 -3.39
C ALA A 270 5.14 -1.51 -3.74
N ASN A 271 4.13 -1.12 -2.95
CA ASN A 271 2.73 -1.44 -3.26
C ASN A 271 2.29 -0.79 -4.57
N THR A 272 2.65 0.48 -4.79
CA THR A 272 2.33 1.24 -6.00
C THR A 272 2.85 0.53 -7.25
N THR A 273 4.10 0.06 -7.22
CA THR A 273 4.68 -0.70 -8.33
C THR A 273 3.91 -2.00 -8.61
N ASN A 274 3.50 -2.73 -7.57
CA ASN A 274 2.70 -3.94 -7.72
C ASN A 274 1.29 -3.67 -8.26
N TYR A 275 0.61 -2.64 -7.77
CA TYR A 275 -0.69 -2.22 -8.31
C TYR A 275 -0.58 -1.76 -9.76
N ALA A 276 0.49 -1.05 -10.13
CA ALA A 276 0.70 -0.65 -11.51
C ALA A 276 0.90 -1.86 -12.43
N ALA A 277 1.64 -2.87 -11.98
CA ALA A 277 1.77 -4.12 -12.73
C ALA A 277 0.43 -4.84 -12.88
N LEU A 278 -0.41 -4.82 -11.83
CA LEU A 278 -1.75 -5.42 -11.84
C LEU A 278 -2.71 -4.69 -12.79
N ILE A 279 -2.72 -3.37 -12.75
CA ILE A 279 -3.64 -2.53 -13.55
C ILE A 279 -3.25 -2.55 -15.04
N THR A 280 -1.95 -2.49 -15.34
CA THR A 280 -1.47 -2.36 -16.73
C THR A 280 -1.19 -3.71 -17.39
N GLY A 281 -0.94 -4.76 -16.60
CA GLY A 281 -0.39 -6.02 -17.10
C GLY A 281 1.03 -5.89 -17.65
N GLN A 282 1.70 -4.75 -17.48
CA GLN A 282 3.01 -4.45 -18.04
C GLN A 282 4.11 -4.47 -16.97
N PRO A 283 5.36 -4.83 -17.34
CA PRO A 283 6.50 -4.74 -16.43
C PRO A 283 6.70 -3.31 -15.89
N GLN A 284 6.93 -3.18 -14.59
CA GLN A 284 7.08 -1.91 -13.90
C GLN A 284 8.49 -1.69 -13.34
N SER A 285 8.81 -0.41 -13.08
CA SER A 285 10.05 0.01 -12.41
C SER A 285 9.72 0.81 -11.15
N LEU A 286 10.14 0.30 -10.00
CA LEU A 286 10.21 1.02 -8.75
C LEU A 286 11.26 2.14 -8.83
N LYS A 287 12.44 1.88 -9.41
CA LYS A 287 13.49 2.90 -9.57
C LYS A 287 13.03 4.14 -10.34
N SER A 288 12.29 3.96 -11.44
CA SER A 288 11.74 5.08 -12.21
C SER A 288 10.71 5.91 -11.41
N ARG A 289 9.96 5.28 -10.49
CA ARG A 289 9.00 5.96 -9.60
C ARG A 289 9.68 6.69 -8.45
N LEU A 290 10.82 6.17 -8.00
CA LEU A 290 11.64 6.75 -6.94
C LEU A 290 12.35 8.01 -7.43
N GLY A 291 13.06 7.92 -8.56
CA GLY A 291 13.88 9.01 -9.07
C GLY A 291 14.94 9.46 -8.05
N THR A 292 15.20 10.77 -8.00
CA THR A 292 16.13 11.38 -7.05
C THR A 292 15.42 12.35 -6.12
N VAL A 293 15.99 12.56 -4.94
CA VAL A 293 15.55 13.55 -3.96
C VAL A 293 16.73 14.46 -3.64
N GLY A 294 16.51 15.76 -3.67
CA GLY A 294 17.49 16.75 -3.27
C GLY A 294 16.83 18.10 -2.99
N PRO A 295 17.62 19.16 -2.73
CA PRO A 295 17.10 20.48 -2.47
C PRO A 295 16.13 20.94 -3.55
N ARG A 296 15.13 21.71 -3.14
CA ARG A 296 14.16 22.29 -4.07
C ARG A 296 14.88 23.18 -5.08
N ASN A 297 14.50 23.08 -6.35
CA ASN A 297 15.02 24.00 -7.36
C ASN A 297 14.44 25.40 -7.10
N ALA A 298 15.31 26.41 -6.99
CA ALA A 298 14.90 27.80 -6.74
C ALA A 298 14.00 28.36 -7.86
N ALA A 299 14.05 27.78 -9.07
CA ALA A 299 13.21 28.17 -10.20
C ALA A 299 11.78 27.58 -10.16
N GLU A 300 11.48 26.65 -9.24
CA GLU A 300 10.14 26.07 -9.11
C GLU A 300 9.15 27.03 -8.42
N PRO A 301 7.84 26.98 -8.72
CA PRO A 301 6.81 27.83 -8.08
C PRO A 301 6.83 27.70 -6.55
N GLU A 302 6.53 28.76 -5.80
CA GLU A 302 6.57 28.69 -4.33
C GLU A 302 5.72 27.53 -3.77
N VAL A 303 6.26 26.93 -2.72
CA VAL A 303 5.64 25.84 -1.96
C VAL A 303 4.33 26.32 -1.34
N ASN A 304 3.30 25.47 -1.33
CA ASN A 304 2.06 25.76 -0.63
C ASN A 304 2.31 25.67 0.89
N LYS A 305 2.60 26.82 1.50
CA LYS A 305 2.91 26.92 2.94
C LYS A 305 1.72 26.53 3.84
N ASP A 306 0.51 26.54 3.29
CA ASP A 306 -0.71 26.21 4.03
C ASP A 306 -1.09 24.74 3.97
N LEU A 307 -0.35 23.90 3.23
CA LEU A 307 -0.60 22.46 3.18
C LEU A 307 -0.38 21.87 4.59
N PRO A 308 -1.42 21.34 5.26
CA PRO A 308 -1.36 20.91 6.65
C PRO A 308 -0.67 19.56 6.83
#